data_AF-A0A9D7ART2-F1
#
_entry.id   AF-A0A9D7ART2-F1
#
_cell.length_a   1.000
_cell.length_b   1.000
_cell.length_c   1.000
_cell.angle_alpha   90.00
_cell.angle_beta   90.00
_cell.angle_gamma   90.00
#
_symmetry.space_group_name_H-M   'P 1'
#
loop_
_entity.id
_entity.type
_entity.pdbx_description
1 polymer ?
#
loop_
_entity_poly.entity_id
_entity_poly.type
_entity_poly.pdbx_seq_one_letter_code
_entity_poly.pdbx_strand_id
1 'polypeptide(L)'
;MSEHKAIKSDQAQLAQSRQFKRGECVYATGDRGQAWRVVSGAVRLDTIGAHGPAFANLALPGDVIGAEALVSGHYAFQARALTPCALAPWKEPKTSLLSLFTATQRRAAEVVALRGGRAADRVARLARLLVGDGESTPAERPLVMPRLRDVADITDLTIETVSRVAATPTRNGASRRRPRQATPHVAPAFPDLAGGATA
;
A
#
# COMPACT_ATOMS: atom_id res chain seq x y z
N MET A 1 -31.86 -33.14 -4.02
CA MET A 1 -32.17 -31.68 -4.12
C MET A 1 -31.31 -30.83 -3.16
N SER A 2 -30.05 -31.21 -2.86
CA SER A 2 -29.25 -30.52 -1.81
C SER A 2 -28.00 -29.78 -2.30
N GLU A 3 -27.59 -29.93 -3.57
CA GLU A 3 -26.34 -29.31 -4.06
C GLU A 3 -26.54 -27.87 -4.58
N HIS A 4 -27.75 -27.50 -5.00
CA HIS A 4 -28.02 -26.19 -5.60
C HIS A 4 -28.05 -25.02 -4.60
N LYS A 5 -28.11 -25.29 -3.28
CA LYS A 5 -28.15 -24.25 -2.25
C LYS A 5 -26.75 -23.76 -1.84
N ALA A 6 -25.74 -24.63 -1.88
CA ALA A 6 -24.37 -24.28 -1.51
C ALA A 6 -23.69 -23.35 -2.53
N ILE A 7 -23.86 -23.62 -3.82
CA ILE A 7 -23.25 -22.85 -4.92
C ILE A 7 -23.78 -21.40 -4.95
N LYS A 8 -25.06 -21.20 -4.64
CA LYS A 8 -25.70 -19.88 -4.66
C LYS A 8 -25.29 -18.99 -3.47
N SER A 9 -25.05 -19.60 -2.31
CA SER A 9 -24.54 -18.91 -1.12
C SER A 9 -23.10 -18.45 -1.30
N ASP A 10 -22.26 -19.28 -1.93
CA ASP A 10 -20.86 -18.94 -2.20
C ASP A 10 -20.73 -17.82 -3.24
N GLN A 11 -21.55 -17.85 -4.31
CA GLN A 11 -21.60 -16.77 -5.31
C GLN A 11 -22.16 -15.43 -4.79
N ALA A 12 -23.13 -15.44 -3.87
CA ALA A 12 -23.67 -14.22 -3.28
C ALA A 12 -22.65 -13.52 -2.36
N GLN A 13 -21.80 -14.31 -1.69
CA GLN A 13 -20.75 -13.79 -0.80
C GLN A 13 -19.53 -13.26 -1.58
N LEU A 14 -19.28 -13.81 -2.77
CA LEU A 14 -18.34 -13.31 -3.77
C LEU A 14 -18.78 -11.95 -4.37
N ALA A 15 -20.08 -11.66 -4.44
CA ALA A 15 -20.60 -10.44 -5.07
C ALA A 15 -20.73 -9.22 -4.13
N GLN A 16 -20.45 -9.36 -2.83
CA GLN A 16 -20.64 -8.29 -1.85
C GLN A 16 -19.34 -7.68 -1.36
N SER A 17 -19.38 -6.38 -1.06
CA SER A 17 -18.28 -5.73 -0.36
C SER A 17 -18.10 -6.33 1.03
N ARG A 18 -16.85 -6.56 1.41
CA ARG A 18 -16.46 -7.18 2.68
C ARG A 18 -15.68 -6.18 3.53
N GLN A 19 -15.92 -6.20 4.83
CA GLN A 19 -15.16 -5.42 5.80
C GLN A 19 -14.27 -6.36 6.61
N PHE A 20 -13.05 -5.91 6.88
CA PHE A 20 -12.05 -6.68 7.62
C PHE A 20 -11.49 -5.85 8.76
N LYS A 21 -11.30 -6.49 9.91
CA LYS A 21 -10.62 -5.88 11.06
C LYS A 21 -9.11 -5.93 10.87
N ARG A 22 -8.39 -5.03 11.52
CA ARG A 22 -6.91 -5.01 11.48
C ARG A 22 -6.32 -6.36 11.92
N GLY A 23 -5.56 -6.97 11.02
CA GLY A 23 -4.87 -8.25 11.20
C GLY A 23 -5.68 -9.44 10.69
N GLU A 24 -6.90 -9.25 10.22
CA GLU A 24 -7.73 -10.31 9.65
C GLU A 24 -7.17 -10.75 8.29
N CYS A 25 -7.20 -12.06 8.03
CA CYS A 25 -6.82 -12.62 6.74
C CYS A 25 -7.93 -12.35 5.73
N VAL A 26 -7.57 -11.77 4.58
CA VAL A 26 -8.50 -11.56 3.47
C VAL A 26 -8.57 -12.83 2.62
N TYR A 27 -7.41 -13.37 2.25
CA TYR A 27 -7.23 -14.66 1.58
C TYR A 27 -5.79 -15.15 1.81
N ALA A 28 -5.58 -16.47 1.75
CA ALA A 28 -4.26 -17.08 1.88
C ALA A 28 -3.66 -17.43 0.50
N THR A 29 -2.33 -17.52 0.46
CA THR A 29 -1.60 -18.02 -0.70
C THR A 29 -2.05 -19.45 -1.03
N GLY A 30 -2.26 -19.75 -2.31
CA GLY A 30 -2.72 -21.05 -2.79
C GLY A 30 -4.23 -21.23 -2.81
N ASP A 31 -4.99 -20.42 -2.07
CA ASP A 31 -6.45 -20.45 -2.14
C ASP A 31 -6.93 -19.97 -3.51
N ARG A 32 -8.10 -20.46 -3.93
CA ARG A 32 -8.79 -19.96 -5.11
C ARG A 32 -9.73 -18.82 -4.72
N GLY A 33 -9.94 -17.88 -5.64
CA GLY A 33 -10.95 -16.85 -5.45
C GLY A 33 -10.91 -15.77 -6.51
N GLN A 34 -11.61 -14.69 -6.20
CA GLN A 34 -11.76 -13.53 -7.07
C GLN A 34 -10.77 -12.41 -6.72
N ALA A 35 -10.64 -11.45 -7.62
CA ALA A 35 -9.95 -10.21 -7.32
C ALA A 35 -10.84 -9.24 -6.52
N TRP A 36 -10.19 -8.38 -5.75
CA TRP A 36 -10.82 -7.38 -4.90
C TRP A 36 -10.22 -6.00 -5.16
N ARG A 37 -11.06 -4.97 -5.14
CA ARG A 37 -10.62 -3.57 -5.10
C ARG A 37 -10.66 -3.08 -3.66
N VAL A 38 -9.58 -2.44 -3.22
CA VAL A 38 -9.52 -1.78 -1.92
C VAL A 38 -10.36 -0.50 -2.00
N VAL A 39 -11.38 -0.40 -1.15
CA VAL A 39 -12.27 0.78 -1.07
C VAL A 39 -11.79 1.74 0.03
N SER A 40 -11.32 1.20 1.15
CA SER A 40 -10.80 1.97 2.27
C SER A 40 -9.78 1.17 3.07
N GLY A 41 -8.94 1.85 3.84
CA GLY A 41 -7.89 1.23 4.65
C GLY A 41 -6.71 0.75 3.80
N ALA A 42 -5.89 -0.12 4.38
CA ALA A 42 -4.71 -0.68 3.74
C ALA A 42 -4.66 -2.20 3.93
N VAL A 43 -4.21 -2.89 2.89
CA VAL A 43 -3.97 -4.34 2.90
C VAL A 43 -2.49 -4.59 2.72
N ARG A 44 -1.96 -5.49 3.52
CA ARG A 44 -0.60 -6.01 3.41
C ARG A 44 -0.61 -7.29 2.58
N LEU A 45 0.33 -7.38 1.65
CA LEU A 45 0.58 -8.57 0.84
C LEU A 45 1.88 -9.21 1.28
N ASP A 46 1.81 -10.48 1.66
CA ASP A 46 2.94 -11.31 2.01
C ASP A 46 3.19 -12.34 0.90
N THR A 47 4.46 -12.59 0.58
CA THR A 47 4.90 -13.72 -0.26
C THR A 47 5.45 -14.84 0.62
N ILE A 48 5.75 -15.99 0.02
CA ILE A 48 6.44 -17.10 0.71
C ILE A 48 7.94 -16.79 0.71
N GLY A 49 8.47 -16.36 1.84
CA GLY A 49 9.90 -16.19 2.07
C GLY A 49 10.56 -17.45 2.63
N ALA A 50 11.89 -17.44 2.71
CA ALA A 50 12.69 -18.57 3.21
C ALA A 50 12.38 -18.98 4.67
N HIS A 51 11.83 -18.05 5.47
CA HIS A 51 11.52 -18.26 6.88
C HIS A 51 10.01 -18.12 7.18
N GLY A 52 9.17 -18.24 6.15
CA GLY A 52 7.72 -18.05 6.24
C GLY A 52 7.25 -16.79 5.52
N PRO A 53 6.03 -16.29 5.82
CA PRO A 53 5.45 -15.15 5.14
C PRO A 53 6.36 -13.91 5.25
N ALA A 54 6.77 -13.37 4.11
CA ALA A 54 7.63 -12.19 4.01
C ALA A 54 6.87 -11.03 3.38
N PHE A 55 7.05 -9.83 3.93
CA PHE A 55 6.41 -8.63 3.39
C PHE A 55 6.82 -8.40 1.93
N ALA A 56 5.83 -8.33 1.04
CA ALA A 56 6.06 -8.10 -0.39
C ALA A 56 5.59 -6.71 -0.83
N ASN A 57 4.35 -6.31 -0.49
CA ASN A 57 3.78 -5.05 -0.94
C ASN A 57 2.60 -4.58 -0.07
N LEU A 58 2.11 -3.37 -0.35
CA LEU A 58 0.87 -2.81 0.19
C LEU A 58 -0.14 -2.57 -0.92
N ALA A 59 -1.42 -2.63 -0.57
CA ALA A 59 -2.51 -2.13 -1.40
C ALA A 59 -3.31 -1.09 -0.62
N LEU A 60 -3.56 0.04 -1.25
CA LEU A 60 -4.27 1.21 -0.74
C LEU A 60 -5.59 1.42 -1.49
N PRO A 61 -6.46 2.36 -1.07
CA PRO A 61 -7.73 2.61 -1.75
C PRO A 61 -7.53 2.89 -3.24
N GLY A 62 -8.27 2.16 -4.08
CA GLY A 62 -8.15 2.18 -5.54
C GLY A 62 -7.36 1.00 -6.12
N ASP A 63 -6.42 0.45 -5.35
CA ASP A 63 -5.60 -0.69 -5.78
C ASP A 63 -6.43 -1.98 -5.87
N VAL A 64 -5.98 -2.89 -6.72
CA VAL A 64 -6.58 -4.21 -6.93
C VAL A 64 -5.65 -5.28 -6.37
N ILE A 65 -6.20 -6.22 -5.62
CA ILE A 65 -5.50 -7.37 -5.05
C ILE A 65 -6.15 -8.68 -5.53
N GLY A 66 -5.36 -9.75 -5.65
CA GLY A 66 -5.87 -11.07 -6.02
C GLY A 66 -6.19 -11.22 -7.50
N ALA A 67 -5.75 -10.29 -8.35
CA ALA A 67 -5.90 -10.37 -9.81
C ALA A 67 -5.15 -11.57 -10.39
N GLU A 68 -4.05 -11.99 -9.75
CA GLU A 68 -3.28 -13.16 -10.15
C GLU A 68 -4.09 -14.47 -10.10
N ALA A 69 -5.08 -14.56 -9.21
CA ALA A 69 -5.94 -15.73 -9.09
C ALA A 69 -6.89 -15.90 -10.29
N LEU A 70 -7.18 -14.80 -11.00
CA LEU A 70 -8.00 -14.86 -12.22
C LEU A 70 -7.24 -15.47 -13.40
N VAL A 71 -5.91 -15.37 -13.40
CA VAL A 71 -5.04 -15.92 -14.46
C VAL A 71 -4.52 -17.30 -14.07
N SER A 72 -4.01 -17.45 -12.85
CA SER A 72 -3.33 -18.66 -12.38
C SER A 72 -4.25 -19.63 -11.64
N GLY A 73 -5.50 -19.23 -11.37
CA GLY A 73 -6.48 -20.03 -10.63
C GLY A 73 -6.23 -20.11 -9.12
N HIS A 74 -5.24 -19.40 -8.58
CA HIS A 74 -4.90 -19.36 -7.16
C HIS A 74 -4.19 -18.05 -6.79
N TYR A 75 -4.30 -17.61 -5.53
CA TYR A 75 -3.58 -16.43 -5.04
C TYR A 75 -2.08 -16.72 -4.87
N ALA A 76 -1.22 -15.86 -5.42
CA ALA A 76 0.22 -15.96 -5.23
C ALA A 76 0.68 -15.30 -3.92
N PHE A 77 -0.09 -14.32 -3.43
CA PHE A 77 0.17 -13.61 -2.19
C PHE A 77 -0.84 -13.96 -1.11
N GLN A 78 -0.43 -13.82 0.14
CA GLN A 78 -1.35 -13.80 1.27
C GLN A 78 -1.73 -12.36 1.56
N ALA A 79 -3.04 -12.06 1.61
CA ALA A 79 -3.54 -10.74 1.91
C ALA A 79 -4.06 -10.65 3.34
N ARG A 80 -3.61 -9.63 4.08
CA ARG A 80 -4.04 -9.35 5.46
C ARG A 80 -4.39 -7.88 5.62
N ALA A 81 -5.49 -7.57 6.30
CA ALA A 81 -5.86 -6.20 6.61
C ALA A 81 -4.79 -5.55 7.52
N LEU A 82 -4.09 -4.53 7.02
CA LEU A 82 -3.06 -3.80 7.77
C LEU A 82 -3.70 -2.75 8.70
N THR A 83 -4.79 -2.15 8.23
CA THR A 83 -5.71 -1.32 9.00
C THR A 83 -7.14 -1.86 8.79
N PRO A 84 -8.16 -1.43 9.55
CA PRO A 84 -9.53 -1.77 9.21
C PRO A 84 -9.82 -1.35 7.77
N CYS A 85 -10.25 -2.28 6.93
CA CYS A 85 -10.40 -2.05 5.51
C CYS A 85 -11.72 -2.57 4.97
N ALA A 86 -12.18 -1.97 3.87
CA ALA A 86 -13.31 -2.46 3.11
C ALA A 86 -12.85 -2.80 1.70
N LEU A 87 -13.26 -3.97 1.22
CA LEU A 87 -12.94 -4.49 -0.11
C LEU A 87 -14.23 -4.69 -0.89
N ALA A 88 -14.24 -4.27 -2.15
CA ALA A 88 -15.33 -4.57 -3.07
C ALA A 88 -14.85 -5.62 -4.08
N PRO A 89 -15.74 -6.51 -4.56
CA PRO A 89 -15.42 -7.40 -5.68
C PRO A 89 -14.91 -6.59 -6.86
N TRP A 90 -13.75 -6.96 -7.39
CA TRP A 90 -13.24 -6.31 -8.58
C TRP A 90 -13.95 -6.86 -9.80
N LYS A 91 -14.69 -5.99 -10.46
CA LYS A 91 -15.19 -6.23 -11.82
C LYS A 91 -14.20 -5.61 -12.78
N GLU A 92 -13.92 -6.33 -13.86
CA GLU A 92 -13.02 -5.86 -14.90
C GLU A 92 -13.43 -4.44 -15.33
N PRO A 93 -12.55 -3.44 -15.19
CA PRO A 93 -12.91 -2.06 -15.42
C PRO A 93 -13.04 -1.80 -16.93
N LYS A 94 -13.81 -0.77 -17.28
CA LYS A 94 -13.76 -0.17 -18.62
C LYS A 94 -12.43 0.55 -18.88
N THR A 95 -11.64 0.79 -17.83
CA THR A 95 -10.32 1.43 -17.87
C THR A 95 -9.25 0.42 -18.33
N SER A 96 -8.22 0.90 -19.02
CA SER A 96 -7.12 0.06 -19.51
C SER A 96 -6.42 -0.70 -18.37
N LEU A 97 -6.22 -2.02 -18.53
CA LEU A 97 -5.40 -2.85 -17.62
C LEU A 97 -3.99 -2.28 -17.42
N LEU A 98 -3.46 -1.55 -18.40
CA LEU A 98 -2.16 -0.88 -18.30
C LEU A 98 -2.13 0.19 -17.20
N SER A 99 -3.24 0.88 -16.94
CA SER A 99 -3.28 1.88 -15.86
C SER A 99 -3.25 1.23 -14.49
N LEU A 100 -3.93 0.09 -14.33
CA LEU A 100 -3.86 -0.71 -13.11
C LEU A 100 -2.44 -1.24 -12.88
N PHE A 101 -1.83 -1.81 -13.92
CA PHE A 101 -0.45 -2.28 -13.85
C PHE A 101 0.51 -1.16 -13.44
N THR A 102 0.37 0.03 -14.06
CA THR A 102 1.20 1.19 -13.73
C THR A 102 1.01 1.65 -12.29
N ALA A 103 -0.23 1.66 -11.79
CA ALA A 103 -0.52 1.95 -10.39
C ALA A 103 0.15 0.94 -9.44
N THR A 104 0.08 -0.35 -9.75
CA THR A 104 0.76 -1.40 -8.97
C THR A 104 2.29 -1.24 -8.98
N GLN A 105 2.89 -0.91 -10.13
CA GLN A 105 4.34 -0.65 -10.21
C GLN A 105 4.76 0.56 -9.37
N ARG A 106 3.99 1.65 -9.45
CA ARG A 106 4.23 2.84 -8.62
C ARG A 106 4.13 2.50 -7.12
N ARG A 107 3.10 1.74 -6.73
CA ARG A 107 2.92 1.26 -5.35
C ARG A 107 4.12 0.45 -4.86
N ALA A 108 4.63 -0.47 -5.68
CA ALA A 108 5.82 -1.25 -5.36
C ALA A 108 7.06 -0.35 -5.17
N ALA A 109 7.26 0.64 -6.04
CA ALA A 109 8.36 1.60 -5.90
C ALA A 109 8.26 2.45 -4.63
N GLU A 110 7.05 2.93 -4.29
CA GLU A 110 6.79 3.67 -3.05
C GLU A 110 7.12 2.84 -1.81
N VAL A 111 6.76 1.55 -1.81
CA VAL A 111 7.09 0.60 -0.72
C VAL A 111 8.60 0.39 -0.60
N VAL A 112 9.33 0.20 -1.70
CA VAL A 112 10.79 0.08 -1.68
C VAL A 112 11.43 1.35 -1.09
N ALA A 113 10.95 2.52 -1.49
CA ALA A 113 11.46 3.81 -0.99
C ALA A 113 11.22 4.03 0.52
N LEU A 114 10.27 3.31 1.14
CA LEU A 114 10.06 3.38 2.59
C LEU A 114 11.31 2.97 3.37
N ARG A 115 12.17 2.11 2.81
CA ARG A 115 13.34 1.55 3.48
C ARG A 115 14.59 2.42 3.37
N GLY A 116 14.52 3.60 2.75
CA GLY A 116 15.64 4.53 2.62
C GLY A 116 15.74 5.59 3.72
N GLY A 117 16.95 6.06 4.05
CA GLY A 117 17.13 7.21 4.95
C GLY A 117 16.88 6.93 6.43
N ARG A 118 16.66 7.99 7.23
CA ARG A 118 16.58 7.93 8.71
C ARG A 118 15.28 7.29 9.18
N ALA A 119 15.33 6.58 10.31
CA ALA A 119 14.18 5.84 10.87
C ALA A 119 12.90 6.68 11.00
N ALA A 120 13.00 7.91 11.52
CA ALA A 120 11.86 8.82 11.65
C ALA A 120 11.22 9.17 10.30
N ASP A 121 12.04 9.39 9.27
CA ASP A 121 11.56 9.72 7.92
C ASP A 121 10.85 8.51 7.29
N ARG A 122 11.34 7.28 7.54
CA ARG A 122 10.69 6.04 7.07
C ARG A 122 9.30 5.88 7.66
N VAL A 123 9.16 6.02 8.98
CA VAL A 123 7.87 5.93 9.69
C VAL A 123 6.91 7.03 9.22
N ALA A 124 7.41 8.26 9.07
CA ALA A 124 6.60 9.39 8.59
C ALA A 124 6.14 9.20 7.13
N ARG A 125 6.99 8.64 6.25
CA ARG A 125 6.58 8.30 4.87
C ARG A 125 5.52 7.22 4.85
N LEU A 126 5.64 6.17 5.68
CA LEU A 126 4.59 5.16 5.78
C LEU A 126 3.27 5.77 6.26
N ALA A 127 3.31 6.63 7.28
CA ALA A 127 2.11 7.32 7.76
C ALA A 127 1.44 8.12 6.63
N ARG A 128 2.20 8.92 5.86
CA ARG A 128 1.69 9.65 4.70
C ARG A 128 1.10 8.72 3.63
N LEU A 129 1.80 7.64 3.34
CA LEU A 129 1.35 6.63 2.39
C LEU A 129 -0.02 6.07 2.79
N LEU A 130 -0.24 5.79 4.08
CA LEU A 130 -1.51 5.24 4.59
C LEU A 130 -2.67 6.26 4.63
N VAL A 131 -2.36 7.56 4.72
CA VAL A 131 -3.38 8.62 4.53
C VAL A 131 -3.80 8.69 3.06
N GLY A 132 -2.84 8.47 2.14
CA GLY A 132 -3.03 8.62 0.71
C GLY A 132 -3.03 10.09 0.27
N ASP A 133 -3.00 10.32 -1.04
CA ASP A 133 -2.96 11.65 -1.67
C ASP A 133 -4.36 12.29 -1.84
N GLY A 134 -5.40 11.75 -1.18
CA GLY A 134 -6.77 12.23 -1.36
C GLY A 134 -6.97 13.64 -0.80
N GLU A 135 -7.79 14.47 -1.46
CA GLU A 135 -8.20 15.82 -1.02
C GLU A 135 -9.06 15.84 0.27
N SER A 136 -9.00 14.79 1.10
CA SER A 136 -9.60 14.85 2.42
C SER A 136 -8.69 15.67 3.33
N THR A 137 -9.25 16.73 3.92
CA THR A 137 -8.51 17.51 4.91
C THR A 137 -8.04 16.57 6.04
N PRO A 138 -6.80 16.73 6.55
CA PRO A 138 -6.25 15.86 7.61
C PRO A 138 -7.09 15.78 8.90
N ALA A 139 -8.09 16.67 9.04
CA ALA A 139 -9.00 16.74 10.18
C ALA A 139 -10.13 15.70 10.16
N GLU A 140 -10.48 15.13 8.99
CA GLU A 140 -11.69 14.29 8.86
C GLU A 140 -11.42 12.77 8.93
N ARG A 141 -10.16 12.34 8.86
CA ARG A 141 -9.78 10.92 9.02
C ARG A 141 -8.64 10.77 10.02
N PRO A 142 -8.91 10.28 11.24
CA PRO A 142 -7.83 9.91 12.16
C PRO A 142 -6.96 8.83 11.49
N LEU A 143 -5.66 9.09 11.41
CA LEU A 143 -4.68 8.12 10.91
C LEU A 143 -4.71 6.88 11.81
N VAL A 144 -5.19 5.76 11.26
CA VAL A 144 -5.12 4.47 11.94
C VAL A 144 -3.76 3.86 11.65
N MET A 145 -2.84 3.96 12.60
CA MET A 145 -1.54 3.31 12.45
C MET A 145 -1.64 1.78 12.54
N PRO A 146 -0.83 1.03 11.76
CA PRO A 146 -0.66 -0.40 11.90
C PRO A 146 0.01 -0.76 13.24
N ARG A 147 0.14 -2.06 13.53
CA ARG A 147 0.87 -2.50 14.73
C ARG A 147 2.35 -2.17 14.56
N LEU A 148 3.07 -1.91 15.65
CA LEU A 148 4.51 -1.58 15.62
C LEU A 148 5.34 -2.62 14.86
N ARG A 149 5.00 -3.91 15.01
CA ARG A 149 5.63 -5.00 14.26
C ARG A 149 5.45 -4.89 12.74
N ASP A 150 4.27 -4.47 12.30
CA ASP A 150 3.99 -4.35 10.87
C ASP A 150 4.73 -3.13 10.32
N VAL A 151 4.76 -2.02 11.07
CA VAL A 151 5.56 -0.83 10.71
C VAL A 151 7.04 -1.16 10.61
N ALA A 152 7.58 -1.88 11.60
CA ALA A 152 8.98 -2.30 11.65
C ALA A 152 9.36 -3.10 10.41
N ASP A 153 8.57 -4.12 10.07
CA ASP A 153 8.82 -5.00 8.92
C ASP A 153 8.66 -4.28 7.57
N ILE A 154 7.66 -3.41 7.43
CA ILE A 154 7.45 -2.60 6.22
C ILE A 154 8.61 -1.62 6.01
N THR A 155 9.06 -0.95 7.07
CA THR A 155 10.09 0.10 7.03
C THR A 155 11.53 -0.41 7.16
N ASP A 156 11.70 -1.73 7.32
CA ASP A 156 12.98 -2.37 7.58
C ASP A 156 13.70 -1.76 8.80
N LEU A 157 12.96 -1.71 9.90
CA LEU A 157 13.42 -1.23 11.21
C LEU A 157 13.14 -2.30 12.27
N THR A 158 13.79 -2.18 13.42
CA THR A 158 13.40 -2.98 14.58
C THR A 158 12.15 -2.41 15.25
N ILE A 159 11.36 -3.26 15.92
CA ILE A 159 10.20 -2.83 16.71
C ILE A 159 10.60 -1.79 17.77
N GLU A 160 11.76 -2.00 18.40
CA GLU A 160 12.35 -1.06 19.37
C GLU A 160 12.62 0.32 18.76
N THR A 161 13.18 0.37 17.56
CA THR A 161 13.43 1.62 16.84
C THR A 161 12.12 2.33 16.51
N VAL A 162 11.10 1.60 16.02
CA VAL A 162 9.78 2.18 15.72
C VAL A 162 9.13 2.74 16.99
N SER A 163 9.21 1.99 18.10
CA SER A 163 8.70 2.42 19.41
C SER A 163 9.36 3.72 19.88
N ARG A 164 10.69 3.81 19.79
CA ARG A 164 11.45 5.03 20.12
C ARG A 164 11.07 6.22 19.24
N VAL A 165 10.91 6.00 17.93
CA VAL A 165 10.47 7.04 16.99
C VAL A 165 9.06 7.53 17.34
N ALA A 166 8.13 6.63 17.64
CA ALA A 166 6.76 6.97 18.01
C ALA A 166 6.65 7.70 19.35
N ALA A 167 7.54 7.38 20.31
CA ALA A 167 7.61 8.03 21.60
C ALA A 167 8.29 9.42 21.56
N THR A 168 9.05 9.72 20.50
CA THR A 168 9.70 11.02 20.35
C THR A 168 8.63 12.08 20.08
N PRO A 169 8.42 13.06 20.97
CA PRO A 169 7.46 14.11 20.72
C PRO A 169 7.85 14.85 19.45
N THR A 170 6.98 14.85 18.44
CA THR A 170 7.15 15.71 17.27
C THR A 170 7.24 17.15 17.77
N ARG A 171 8.44 17.71 17.79
CA ARG A 171 8.72 19.11 18.12
C ARG A 171 8.24 20.03 17.01
N ASN A 172 6.97 19.93 16.65
CA ASN A 172 6.27 20.83 15.72
C ASN A 172 5.11 21.55 16.43
N GLY A 173 5.41 22.03 17.64
CA GLY A 173 4.70 23.10 18.31
C GLY A 173 5.70 24.23 18.63
N ALA A 174 6.33 24.82 17.60
CA ALA A 174 7.16 26.01 17.76
C ALA A 174 6.66 27.12 16.83
N SER A 175 6.06 28.11 17.48
CA SER A 175 5.60 29.39 16.96
C SER A 175 6.65 30.14 16.13
N ARG A 176 6.16 30.79 15.08
CA ARG A 176 6.68 31.98 14.35
C ARG A 176 8.19 32.22 14.36
N ARG A 177 8.82 32.03 13.19
CA ARG A 177 9.84 32.96 12.68
C ARG A 177 9.60 33.24 11.19
N ARG A 178 9.52 34.54 10.84
CA ARG A 178 9.36 35.07 9.48
C ARG A 178 10.40 34.45 8.53
N PRO A 179 10.04 34.13 7.27
CA PRO A 179 11.04 33.82 6.27
C PRO A 179 11.83 35.09 5.92
N ARG A 180 13.14 35.06 6.12
CA ARG A 180 14.08 35.92 5.39
C ARG A 180 14.13 35.38 3.96
N GLN A 181 13.84 36.25 3.00
CA GLN A 181 13.98 35.97 1.57
C GLN A 181 15.44 35.58 1.30
N ALA A 182 15.64 34.39 0.73
CA ALA A 182 16.87 34.01 0.06
C ALA A 182 16.54 33.88 -1.43
N THR A 183 17.28 34.61 -2.25
CA THR A 183 17.22 34.62 -3.70
C THR A 183 17.46 33.23 -4.30
N PRO A 184 16.77 32.84 -5.38
CA PRO A 184 17.02 31.56 -6.03
C PRO A 184 18.32 31.63 -6.84
N HIS A 185 19.25 30.73 -6.54
CA HIS A 185 20.39 30.43 -7.40
C HIS A 185 19.90 29.46 -8.48
N VAL A 186 19.93 29.89 -9.74
CA VAL A 186 19.64 29.06 -10.91
C VAL A 186 20.77 28.02 -11.05
N ALA A 187 20.41 26.74 -11.20
CA ALA A 187 21.34 25.67 -11.56
C ALA A 187 21.48 25.62 -13.10
N PRO A 188 22.68 25.42 -13.66
CA PRO A 188 22.86 25.34 -15.11
C PRO A 188 22.35 24.00 -15.67
N ALA A 189 21.86 24.10 -16.91
CA ALA A 189 21.30 23.04 -17.73
C ALA A 189 22.32 21.94 -18.07
N PHE A 190 21.84 20.70 -18.15
CA PHE A 190 22.57 19.57 -18.76
C PHE A 190 22.74 19.82 -20.27
N PRO A 191 23.92 19.53 -20.85
CA PRO A 191 24.11 19.60 -22.29
C PRO A 191 23.46 18.41 -23.01
N ASP A 192 22.85 18.75 -24.13
CA ASP A 192 22.26 17.90 -25.16
C ASP A 192 23.34 17.00 -25.80
N LEU A 193 23.11 15.69 -25.83
CA LEU A 193 23.93 14.73 -26.57
C LEU A 193 23.24 14.41 -27.88
N ALA A 194 23.46 15.29 -28.86
CA ALA A 194 23.12 15.07 -30.25
C ALA A 194 24.40 14.97 -31.10
N GLY A 195 24.50 13.89 -31.88
CA GLY A 195 25.20 13.90 -33.17
C GLY A 195 26.62 13.35 -33.19
N GLY A 196 26.78 12.20 -33.86
CA GLY A 196 28.11 11.68 -34.19
C GLY A 196 28.11 10.32 -34.90
N ALA A 197 27.18 10.10 -35.84
CA ALA A 197 27.31 9.01 -36.81
C ALA A 197 28.03 9.55 -38.05
N THR A 198 29.23 9.01 -38.32
CA THR A 198 29.83 9.03 -39.67
C THR A 198 30.80 7.87 -39.79
N ALA A 199 30.53 7.07 -40.83
CA ALA A 199 31.31 6.08 -41.58
C ALA A 199 32.63 5.55 -41.01
#